data_AF-A0A259NZN4-F1
#
_entry.id   AF-A0A259NZN4-F1
#
_cell.length_a   1.000
_cell.length_b   1.000
_cell.length_c   1.000
_cell.angle_alpha   90.00
_cell.angle_beta   90.00
_cell.angle_gamma   90.00
#
_symmetry.space_group_name_H-M   'P 1'
#
loop_
_entity.id
_entity.type
_entity.pdbx_description
1 polymer ?
#
loop_
_entity_poly.entity_id
_entity_poly.type
_entity_poly.pdbx_seq_one_letter_code
_entity_poly.pdbx_strand_id
1 'polypeptide(L)' 'APAFEKVVLEQALRYTHGHKQEAARKLGWGRNTLTRKLKELGVD' A
#
# COMPACT_ATOMS: atom_id res chain seq x y z
N ALA A 1 0.49 -15.52 7.04
CA ALA A 1 -0.44 -14.40 7.26
C ALA A 1 -0.04 -13.10 6.51
N PRO A 2 0.12 -13.10 5.17
CA PRO A 2 0.27 -11.88 4.36
C PRO A 2 -1.07 -11.18 4.05
N ALA A 3 -2.20 -11.80 4.39
CA ALA A 3 -3.54 -11.31 4.03
C ALA A 3 -3.85 -9.94 4.65
N PHE A 4 -3.46 -9.68 5.90
CA PHE A 4 -3.73 -8.37 6.53
C PHE A 4 -3.00 -7.24 5.81
N GLU A 5 -1.69 -7.40 5.59
CA GLU A 5 -0.87 -6.38 4.92
C GLU A 5 -1.36 -6.14 3.48
N LYS A 6 -1.74 -7.20 2.76
CA LYS A 6 -2.34 -7.11 1.42
C LYS A 6 -3.65 -6.32 1.44
N VAL A 7 -4.58 -6.66 2.34
CA VAL A 7 -5.87 -5.97 2.48
C VAL A 7 -5.65 -4.50 2.84
N VAL A 8 -4.75 -4.18 3.77
CA VAL A 8 -4.43 -2.80 4.14
C VAL A 8 -3.92 -2.00 2.94
N LEU A 9 -3.03 -2.57 2.14
CA LEU A 9 -2.49 -1.94 0.93
C LEU A 9 -3.57 -1.71 -0.12
N GLU A 10 -4.40 -2.72 -0.41
CA GLU A 10 -5.50 -2.61 -1.35
C GLU A 10 -6.53 -1.57 -0.91
N GLN A 11 -6.88 -1.53 0.38
CA GLN A 11 -7.81 -0.54 0.91
C GLN A 11 -7.21 0.86 0.88
N ALA A 12 -5.94 1.03 1.23
CA ALA A 12 -5.26 2.32 1.16
C ALA A 12 -5.20 2.84 -0.28
N LEU A 13 -4.86 1.98 -1.25
CA LEU A 13 -4.85 2.34 -2.66
C LEU A 13 -6.25 2.68 -3.17
N ARG A 14 -7.27 1.89 -2.83
CA ARG A 14 -8.66 2.18 -3.20
C ARG A 14 -9.11 3.52 -2.63
N TYR A 15 -8.83 3.78 -1.35
CA TYR A 15 -9.19 5.03 -0.68
C TYR A 15 -8.52 6.25 -1.31
N THR A 16 -7.28 6.11 -1.78
CA THR A 16 -6.54 7.18 -2.44
C THR A 16 -6.64 7.16 -3.97
N HIS A 17 -7.57 6.37 -4.53
CA HIS A 17 -7.78 6.24 -5.98
C HIS A 17 -6.48 5.87 -6.74
N GLY A 18 -5.65 5.02 -6.14
CA GLY A 18 -4.37 4.57 -6.69
C GLY A 18 -3.20 5.52 -6.45
N HIS A 19 -3.39 6.64 -5.75
CA HIS A 19 -2.31 7.58 -5.45
C HIS A 19 -1.37 7.00 -4.38
N LYS A 20 -0.28 6.36 -4.84
CA LYS A 20 0.69 5.65 -3.99
C LYS A 20 1.35 6.55 -2.95
N GLN A 21 1.61 7.82 -3.27
CA GLN A 21 2.20 8.76 -2.32
C GLN A 21 1.23 9.10 -1.17
N GLU A 22 -0.04 9.32 -1.48
CA GLU A 22 -1.07 9.58 -0.47
C GLU A 22 -1.39 8.31 0.35
N ALA A 23 -1.42 7.14 -0.28
CA ALA A 23 -1.61 5.87 0.42
C ALA A 23 -0.48 5.64 1.44
N ALA A 24 0.78 5.87 1.03
CA ALA A 24 1.93 5.78 1.92
C ALA A 24 1.80 6.75 3.10
N ARG A 25 1.42 8.01 2.83
CA ARG A 25 1.20 9.03 3.86
C ARG A 25 0.12 8.62 4.86
N LYS A 26 -0.99 8.04 4.39
CA LYS A 26 -2.09 7.56 5.25
C LYS A 26 -1.71 6.35 6.10
N LEU A 27 -0.83 5.49 5.60
CA LEU A 27 -0.29 4.34 6.34
C LEU A 27 0.88 4.70 7.27
N GLY A 28 1.36 5.95 7.25
CA GLY A 28 2.55 6.36 8.00
C GLY A 28 3.85 5.76 7.44
N TRP A 29 3.83 5.33 6.18
CA TRP A 29 4.97 4.72 5.49
C TRP A 29 5.63 5.72 4.55
N GLY A 30 6.94 5.54 4.34
CA GLY A 30 7.61 6.19 3.22
C GLY A 30 7.11 5.61 1.89
N ARG A 31 7.07 6.44 0.83
CA ARG A 31 6.69 6.00 -0.53
C ARG A 31 7.47 4.76 -0.98
N ASN A 32 8.77 4.71 -0.70
CA ASN A 32 9.63 3.59 -1.10
C ASN A 32 9.28 2.29 -0.35
N THR A 33 8.90 2.40 0.93
CA THR A 33 8.42 1.25 1.72
C THR A 33 7.12 0.72 1.13
N LEU A 34 6.17 1.60 0.80
CA LEU A 34 4.93 1.20 0.14
C LEU A 34 5.21 0.49 -1.19
N THR A 35 6.05 1.06 -2.06
CA THR A 35 6.38 0.44 -3.36
C THR A 35 7.02 -0.94 -3.20
N ARG A 36 7.93 -1.11 -2.23
CA ARG A 36 8.55 -2.41 -1.96
C ARG A 36 7.51 -3.44 -1.49
N LYS A 37 6.64 -3.05 -0.56
CA LYS A 37 5.58 -3.91 -0.02
C LYS A 37 4.56 -4.32 -1.10
N LEU A 38 4.16 -3.39 -1.96
CA LEU A 38 3.29 -3.68 -3.12
C LEU A 38 3.91 -4.75 -4.03
N LYS A 39 5.21 -4.63 -4.34
CA LYS A 39 5.93 -5.60 -5.17
C LYS A 39 6.10 -6.96 -4.47
N GLU A 40 6.42 -6.98 -3.18
CA GLU A 40 6.57 -8.20 -2.38
C GLU A 40 5.25 -8.98 -2.26
N LEU A 41 4.12 -8.28 -2.23
CA LEU A 41 2.79 -8.87 -2.02
C LEU A 41 1.99 -9.04 -3.32
N GLY A 42 2.54 -8.64 -4.47
CA GLY A 42 1.88 -8.73 -5.78
C GLY A 42 0.59 -7.90 -5.85
N VAL A 43 0.63 -6.67 -5.34
CA VAL A 43 -0.48 -5.71 -5.38
C VAL A 43 -0.08 -4.57 -6.32
N ASP A 44 -0.81 -4.37 -7.42
CA ASP A 44 -0.52 -3.36 -8.45
C ASP A 44 -1.13 -1.97 -8.15
#